data_AF-A0A7W9W6B1-F1
#
_entry.id   AF-A0A7W9W6B1-F1
#
_cell.length_a   1.000
_cell.length_b   1.000
_cell.length_c   1.000
_cell.angle_alpha   90.00
_cell.angle_beta   90.00
_cell.angle_gamma   90.00
#
_symmetry.space_group_name_H-M   'P 1'
#
loop_
_entity.id
_entity.type
_entity.pdbx_description
1 polymer ?
#
loop_
_entity_poly.entity_id
_entity_poly.type
_entity_poly.pdbx_seq_one_letter_code
_entity_poly.pdbx_strand_id
1 'polypeptide(L)'
;MALVFGGPPLLGWLADAAGPPFAYPFDDRRFDQKIWTQANAETQDSPRGRMVVDLLENYLKPGMSEAAVERLLGVPSSKQAPEYFALKTTGTIWCYSVGAWSGFRMDGDGLAVHFDTKGKLVRAWHYQS
;
A
#
# COMPACT_ATOMS: atom_id res chain seq x y z
N MET A 1 -60.14 12.71 -1.96
CA MET A 1 -60.12 14.17 -1.76
C MET A 1 -58.67 14.58 -1.51
N ALA A 2 -58.11 15.35 -2.46
CA ALA A 2 -56.86 16.12 -2.52
C ALA A 2 -55.50 15.60 -1.96
N LEU A 3 -54.47 15.73 -2.81
CA LEU A 3 -53.02 15.51 -2.61
C LEU A 3 -52.36 16.53 -1.66
N VAL A 4 -51.22 16.17 -1.06
CA VAL A 4 -50.04 17.06 -0.93
C VAL A 4 -48.74 16.27 -1.11
N PHE A 5 -47.87 16.78 -1.99
CA PHE A 5 -46.48 16.36 -2.22
C PHE A 5 -45.55 16.87 -1.10
N GLY A 6 -44.56 16.07 -0.69
CA GLY A 6 -43.47 16.52 0.18
C GLY A 6 -42.18 15.78 -0.12
N GLY A 7 -41.35 16.32 -1.02
CA GLY A 7 -39.96 15.89 -1.18
C GLY A 7 -39.13 16.36 0.02
N PRO A 8 -38.07 15.62 0.42
CA PRO A 8 -37.18 16.07 1.48
C PRO A 8 -36.28 17.23 0.99
N PRO A 9 -35.99 18.22 1.86
CA PRO A 9 -35.22 19.40 1.49
C PRO A 9 -33.73 19.06 1.37
N LEU A 10 -33.08 19.72 0.41
CA LEU A 10 -31.63 19.75 0.23
C LEU A 10 -30.97 20.79 1.18
N LEU A 11 -29.75 20.43 1.59
CA LEU A 11 -28.65 21.25 2.14
C LEU A 11 -28.63 21.63 3.63
N GLY A 12 -27.52 21.27 4.27
CA GLY A 12 -27.03 21.88 5.50
C GLY A 12 -25.89 21.08 6.15
N TRP A 13 -24.67 21.27 5.66
CA TRP A 13 -23.44 20.68 6.18
C TRP A 13 -23.12 21.14 7.61
N LEU A 14 -22.76 20.19 8.49
CA LEU A 14 -21.76 20.29 9.56
C LEU A 14 -21.62 18.88 10.18
N ALA A 15 -20.83 18.01 9.54
CA ALA A 15 -20.26 16.88 10.24
C ALA A 15 -18.80 17.25 10.52
N ASP A 16 -18.59 17.68 11.75
CA ASP A 16 -17.30 17.92 12.34
C ASP A 16 -16.41 16.68 12.24
N ALA A 17 -15.12 16.95 12.11
CA ALA A 17 -14.05 15.99 11.98
C ALA A 17 -13.94 15.09 13.22
N ALA A 18 -14.27 13.80 13.05
CA ALA A 18 -13.58 12.67 13.67
C ALA A 18 -14.32 11.40 13.24
N GLY A 19 -13.89 10.80 12.13
CA GLY A 19 -14.17 9.38 11.91
C GLY A 19 -13.67 8.58 13.13
N PRO A 20 -14.27 7.42 13.44
CA PRO A 20 -13.88 6.63 14.60
C PRO A 20 -12.37 6.36 14.60
N PRO A 21 -11.71 6.25 15.77
CA PRO A 21 -10.25 6.08 15.91
C PRO A 21 -9.69 4.77 15.31
N PHE A 22 -10.50 4.03 14.55
CA PHE A 22 -10.16 2.84 13.79
C PHE A 22 -10.43 3.02 12.29
N ALA A 23 -10.35 4.25 11.77
CA ALA A 23 -10.25 4.44 10.33
C ALA A 23 -9.11 3.55 9.81
N TYR A 24 -9.45 2.55 8.99
CA TYR A 24 -8.50 1.60 8.44
C TYR A 24 -7.39 2.42 7.77
N PRO A 25 -6.14 2.39 8.27
CA PRO A 25 -5.19 3.44 7.97
C PRO A 25 -4.88 3.49 6.48
N PHE A 26 -5.10 2.40 5.74
CA PHE A 26 -4.87 2.28 4.31
C PHE A 26 -5.82 3.09 3.43
N ASP A 27 -6.93 3.64 3.95
CA ASP A 27 -7.83 4.57 3.23
C ASP A 27 -8.30 4.06 1.84
N ASP A 28 -8.27 2.73 1.65
CA ASP A 28 -8.62 1.94 0.47
C ASP A 28 -8.29 2.60 -0.88
N ARG A 29 -7.12 3.23 -0.97
CA ARG A 29 -6.70 3.83 -2.23
C ARG A 29 -6.33 2.72 -3.21
N ARG A 30 -6.99 2.72 -4.36
CA ARG A 30 -6.60 1.86 -5.49
C ARG A 30 -5.15 2.12 -5.90
N PHE A 31 -4.45 1.06 -6.25
CA PHE A 31 -3.09 1.10 -6.75
C PHE A 31 -3.03 1.91 -8.05
N ASP A 32 -2.21 2.95 -8.00
CA ASP A 32 -1.83 3.74 -9.16
C ASP A 32 -0.31 3.65 -9.31
N GLN A 33 0.12 2.97 -10.35
CA GLN A 33 1.53 2.73 -10.63
C GLN A 33 2.34 4.02 -10.81
N LYS A 34 1.76 5.05 -11.43
CA LYS A 34 2.44 6.32 -11.66
C LYS A 34 2.67 7.04 -10.33
N ILE A 35 1.65 7.09 -9.48
CA ILE A 35 1.76 7.70 -8.15
C ILE A 35 2.73 6.91 -7.28
N TRP A 36 2.65 5.57 -7.30
CA TRP A 36 3.56 4.70 -6.57
C TRP A 36 5.02 4.98 -6.93
N THR A 37 5.34 4.96 -8.23
CA THR A 37 6.72 5.11 -8.71
C THR A 37 7.27 6.51 -8.51
N GLN A 38 6.42 7.54 -8.50
CA GLN A 38 6.83 8.94 -8.29
C GLN A 38 6.86 9.35 -6.80
N ALA A 39 6.16 8.62 -5.93
CA ALA A 39 6.09 8.93 -4.51
C ALA A 39 7.46 8.81 -3.84
N ASN A 40 7.78 9.77 -2.98
CA ASN A 40 8.88 9.63 -2.04
C ASN A 40 8.47 8.58 -1.00
N ALA A 41 9.24 7.50 -0.91
CA ALA A 41 8.98 6.37 -0.02
C ALA A 41 9.50 6.58 1.41
N GLU A 42 10.31 7.63 1.63
CA GLU A 42 10.95 7.95 2.92
C GLU A 42 10.14 8.95 3.75
N THR A 43 9.14 9.61 3.15
CA THR A 43 8.24 10.48 3.89
C THR A 43 7.30 9.65 4.77
N GLN A 44 7.06 10.12 6.00
CA GLN A 44 6.13 9.51 6.96
C GLN A 44 4.78 9.16 6.31
N ASP A 45 4.19 10.10 5.58
CA ASP A 45 2.90 9.95 4.91
C ASP A 45 3.03 9.64 3.41
N SER A 46 3.88 8.68 3.05
CA SER A 46 4.03 8.28 1.65
C SER A 46 2.69 7.77 1.07
N PRO A 47 2.26 8.25 -0.11
CA PRO A 47 1.08 7.73 -0.80
C PRO A 47 1.13 6.22 -1.05
N ARG A 48 2.33 5.62 -1.06
CA ARG A 48 2.53 4.17 -1.20
C ARG A 48 1.78 3.39 -0.12
N GLY A 49 1.81 3.86 1.13
CA GLY A 49 1.18 3.18 2.26
C GLY A 49 -0.30 2.87 2.01
N ARG A 50 -1.05 3.84 1.46
CA ARG A 50 -2.49 3.68 1.17
C ARG A 50 -2.82 2.66 0.07
N MET A 51 -1.84 2.28 -0.75
CA MET A 51 -2.05 1.39 -1.90
C MET A 51 -1.66 -0.06 -1.61
N VAL A 52 -1.03 -0.35 -0.46
CA VAL A 52 -0.46 -1.67 -0.17
C VAL A 52 -1.51 -2.77 -0.15
N VAL A 53 -2.69 -2.50 0.42
CA VAL A 53 -3.78 -3.48 0.50
C VAL A 53 -4.26 -3.87 -0.90
N ASP A 54 -4.60 -2.89 -1.72
CA ASP A 54 -5.04 -3.14 -3.11
C ASP A 54 -3.95 -3.85 -3.93
N LEU A 55 -2.68 -3.49 -3.71
CA LEU A 55 -1.53 -4.17 -4.32
C LEU A 55 -1.50 -5.66 -4.01
N LEU A 56 -1.62 -6.03 -2.74
CA LEU A 56 -1.59 -7.42 -2.28
C LEU A 56 -2.82 -8.20 -2.77
N GLU A 57 -3.99 -7.57 -2.75
CA GLU A 57 -5.26 -8.22 -3.09
C GLU A 57 -5.45 -8.39 -4.60
N ASN A 58 -4.99 -7.44 -5.42
CA ASN A 58 -5.38 -7.37 -6.82
C ASN A 58 -4.23 -7.47 -7.82
N TYR A 59 -3.01 -7.06 -7.46
CA TYR A 59 -1.91 -6.91 -8.44
C TYR A 59 -0.76 -7.91 -8.24
N LEU A 60 -0.37 -8.20 -7.00
CA LEU A 60 0.76 -9.10 -6.70
C LEU A 60 0.28 -10.54 -6.60
N LYS A 61 0.49 -11.31 -7.67
CA LYS A 61 0.03 -12.69 -7.78
C LYS A 61 1.20 -13.68 -7.80
N PRO A 62 1.08 -14.83 -7.11
CA PRO A 62 2.07 -15.89 -7.21
C PRO A 62 2.35 -16.27 -8.67
N GLY A 63 3.62 -16.52 -9.00
CA GLY A 63 4.08 -16.84 -10.35
C GLY A 63 4.52 -15.64 -11.19
N MET A 64 4.26 -14.40 -10.77
CA MET A 64 4.84 -13.21 -11.43
C MET A 64 6.37 -13.29 -11.44
N SER A 65 7.00 -12.90 -12.54
CA SER A 65 8.47 -12.82 -12.58
C SER A 65 8.97 -11.59 -11.83
N GLU A 66 10.21 -11.65 -11.36
CA GLU A 66 10.95 -10.49 -10.85
C GLU A 66 10.83 -9.27 -11.77
N ALA A 67 11.07 -9.44 -13.08
CA ALA A 67 10.93 -8.35 -14.04
C ALA A 67 9.49 -7.80 -14.17
N ALA A 68 8.46 -8.63 -13.98
CA ALA A 68 7.07 -8.15 -13.99
C ALA A 68 6.76 -7.32 -12.75
N VAL A 69 7.24 -7.75 -11.58
CA VAL A 69 7.10 -6.98 -10.33
C VAL A 69 7.90 -5.68 -10.39
N GLU A 70 9.14 -5.71 -10.90
CA GLU A 70 9.96 -4.50 -11.03
C GLU A 70 9.34 -3.50 -12.01
N ARG A 71 8.76 -3.97 -13.12
CA ARG A 71 8.00 -3.09 -14.01
C ARG A 71 6.80 -2.48 -13.29
N LEU A 72 6.08 -3.24 -12.48
CA LEU A 72 4.89 -2.79 -11.76
C LEU A 72 5.24 -1.76 -10.66
N LEU A 73 6.26 -2.03 -9.84
CA LEU A 73 6.53 -1.28 -8.61
C LEU A 73 7.76 -0.37 -8.69
N GLY A 74 8.53 -0.47 -9.77
CA GLY A 74 9.86 0.10 -9.86
C GLY A 74 10.90 -0.72 -9.09
N VAL A 75 12.10 -0.14 -8.99
CA VAL A 75 13.23 -0.74 -8.28
C VAL A 75 12.94 -0.79 -6.78
N PRO A 76 13.11 -1.95 -6.11
CA PRO A 76 12.92 -2.08 -4.68
C PRO A 76 14.01 -1.35 -3.88
N SER A 77 13.64 -0.86 -2.69
CA SER A 77 14.55 -0.26 -1.72
C SER A 77 15.68 -1.21 -1.33
N SER A 78 15.42 -2.52 -1.24
CA SER A 78 16.45 -3.51 -0.93
C SER A 78 17.51 -3.70 -2.03
N LYS A 79 17.25 -3.30 -3.28
CA LYS A 79 18.29 -3.24 -4.32
C LYS A 79 19.10 -1.95 -4.26
N GLN A 80 18.50 -0.87 -3.75
CA GLN A 80 19.15 0.44 -3.63
C GLN A 80 20.09 0.49 -2.41
N ALA A 81 19.72 -0.16 -1.31
CA ALA A 81 20.49 -0.17 -0.07
C ALA A 81 20.53 -1.59 0.56
N PRO A 82 21.17 -2.57 -0.12
CA PRO A 82 21.09 -3.99 0.23
C PRO A 82 21.55 -4.33 1.65
N GLU A 83 22.46 -3.54 2.23
CA GLU A 83 22.97 -3.71 3.59
C GLU A 83 21.90 -3.59 4.69
N TYR A 84 20.78 -2.89 4.42
CA TYR A 84 19.69 -2.71 5.38
C TYR A 84 18.59 -3.76 5.27
N PHE A 85 18.61 -4.60 4.22
CA PHE A 85 17.51 -5.53 3.90
C PHE A 85 17.98 -6.99 3.74
N ALA A 86 19.19 -7.30 4.19
CA ALA A 86 19.76 -8.64 4.09
C ALA A 86 19.02 -9.65 4.97
N LEU A 87 18.10 -10.40 4.36
CA LEU A 87 17.39 -11.51 5.00
C LEU A 87 17.94 -12.85 4.50
N LYS A 88 18.30 -13.76 5.43
CA LYS A 88 18.62 -15.14 5.08
C LYS A 88 17.35 -15.88 4.71
N THR A 89 17.18 -16.21 3.43
CA THR A 89 16.04 -16.95 2.91
C THR A 89 16.45 -17.84 1.75
N THR A 90 15.65 -18.87 1.47
CA THR A 90 15.71 -19.56 0.18
C THR A 90 15.01 -18.71 -0.87
N GLY A 91 15.78 -18.18 -1.83
CA GLY A 91 15.29 -17.27 -2.87
C GLY A 91 15.64 -15.82 -2.59
N THR A 92 14.84 -14.88 -3.11
CA THR A 92 15.11 -13.44 -3.07
C THR A 92 13.96 -12.71 -2.40
N ILE A 93 14.23 -11.80 -1.47
CA ILE A 93 13.21 -10.87 -0.94
C ILE A 93 13.52 -9.46 -1.41
N TRP A 94 12.52 -8.82 -2.02
CA TRP A 94 12.54 -7.40 -2.33
C TRP A 94 11.70 -6.64 -1.33
N CYS A 95 12.27 -5.56 -0.79
CA CYS A 95 11.57 -4.67 0.13
C CYS A 95 11.34 -3.32 -0.53
N TYR A 96 10.14 -2.78 -0.36
CA TYR A 96 9.76 -1.44 -0.76
C TYR A 96 9.37 -0.66 0.50
N SER A 97 10.02 0.48 0.74
CA SER A 97 9.56 1.40 1.77
C SER A 97 8.21 1.99 1.36
N VAL A 98 7.29 2.13 2.32
CA VAL A 98 5.94 2.68 2.10
C VAL A 98 5.58 3.80 3.08
N GLY A 99 6.56 4.37 3.78
CA GLY A 99 6.39 5.41 4.79
C GLY A 99 6.23 4.81 6.19
N ALA A 100 5.71 5.59 7.14
CA ALA A 100 5.34 5.13 8.49
C ALA A 100 3.82 5.30 8.60
N TRP A 101 3.10 4.55 7.78
CA TRP A 101 1.69 4.72 7.45
C TRP A 101 0.74 3.97 8.41
N SER A 102 1.23 2.97 9.14
CA SER A 102 0.48 2.16 10.09
C SER A 102 0.64 2.66 11.54
N GLY A 103 -0.22 2.15 12.43
CA GLY A 103 -0.18 2.47 13.87
C GLY A 103 -0.22 3.97 14.18
N PHE A 104 0.61 4.39 15.14
CA PHE A 104 0.78 5.80 15.56
C PHE A 104 1.75 6.60 14.67
N ARG A 105 2.08 6.09 13.47
CA ARG A 105 3.02 6.74 12.54
C ARG A 105 4.45 6.91 13.08
N MET A 106 4.85 6.07 14.04
CA MET A 106 6.18 6.09 14.67
C MET A 106 7.16 5.11 14.03
N ASP A 107 6.65 3.95 13.60
CA ASP A 107 7.45 2.86 13.04
C ASP A 107 7.35 2.85 11.52
N GLY A 108 8.43 2.44 10.86
CA GLY A 108 8.47 2.34 9.39
C GLY A 108 7.64 1.18 8.89
N ASP A 109 7.02 1.34 7.73
CA ASP A 109 6.30 0.30 7.03
C ASP A 109 7.02 -0.09 5.74
N GLY A 110 6.90 -1.37 5.41
CA GLY A 110 7.39 -1.92 4.16
C GLY A 110 6.44 -2.91 3.52
N LEU A 111 6.60 -3.05 2.21
CA LEU A 111 6.06 -4.15 1.42
C LEU A 111 7.21 -5.09 1.08
N ALA A 112 7.12 -6.33 1.52
CA ALA A 112 8.06 -7.40 1.18
C ALA A 112 7.47 -8.28 0.08
N VAL A 113 8.31 -8.65 -0.88
CA VAL A 113 7.98 -9.50 -2.02
C VAL A 113 9.01 -10.62 -2.10
N HIS A 114 8.59 -11.86 -1.88
CA HIS A 114 9.45 -13.04 -1.86
C HIS A 114 9.34 -13.83 -3.17
N PHE A 115 10.48 -14.04 -3.81
CA PHE A 115 10.66 -14.85 -5.00
C PHE A 115 11.33 -16.17 -4.66
N ASP A 116 10.95 -17.25 -5.34
CA ASP A 116 11.64 -18.53 -5.30
C ASP A 116 13.01 -18.47 -6.01
N THR A 117 13.74 -19.58 -6.00
CA THR A 117 15.05 -19.69 -6.66
C THR A 117 14.99 -19.61 -8.19
N LYS A 118 13.78 -19.61 -8.79
CA LYS A 118 13.53 -19.44 -10.22
C LYS A 118 13.06 -18.01 -10.56
N GLY A 119 13.08 -17.10 -9.58
CA GLY A 119 12.65 -15.71 -9.76
C GLY A 119 11.13 -15.55 -9.94
N LYS A 120 10.34 -16.46 -9.35
CA LYS A 120 8.86 -16.41 -9.36
C LYS A 120 8.34 -15.97 -8.01
N LEU A 121 7.44 -14.99 -8.01
CA LEU A 121 6.76 -14.49 -6.82
C LEU A 121 6.04 -15.66 -6.13
N VAL A 122 6.36 -15.90 -4.87
CA VAL A 122 5.69 -16.90 -4.03
C VAL A 122 4.70 -16.21 -3.09
N ARG A 123 5.12 -15.09 -2.49
CA ARG A 123 4.33 -14.36 -1.49
C ARG A 123 4.72 -12.89 -1.47
N ALA A 124 3.75 -12.04 -1.16
CA ALA A 124 3.99 -10.66 -0.75
C ALA A 124 3.26 -10.37 0.57
N TRP A 125 3.79 -9.47 1.40
CA TRP A 125 3.16 -9.05 2.64
C TRP A 125 3.58 -7.65 3.05
N HIS A 126 2.72 -6.97 3.80
CA HIS A 126 3.02 -5.75 4.53
C HIS A 126 3.70 -6.10 5.87
N TYR A 127 4.68 -5.30 6.27
CA TYR A 127 5.31 -5.38 7.60
C TYR A 127 5.56 -3.99 8.16
N GLN A 128 5.71 -3.93 9.49
CA GLN A 128 6.08 -2.76 10.27
C GLN A 128 7.42 -3.06 10.98
N SER A 129 8.32 -2.08 11.06
CA SER A 129 9.67 -2.18 11.66
C SER A 129 9.97 -1.05 12.63
#